data_AF-A0A9W6WE63-F1
#
_entry.id   AF-A0A9W6WE63-F1
#
_cell.length_a   1.000
_cell.length_b   1.000
_cell.length_c   1.000
_cell.angle_alpha   90.00
_cell.angle_beta   90.00
_cell.angle_gamma   90.00
#
_symmetry.space_group_name_H-M   'P 1'
#
loop_
_entity.id
_entity.type
_entity.pdbx_description
1 polymer ?
#
loop_
_entity_poly.entity_id
_entity_poly.type
_entity_poly.pdbx_seq_one_letter_code
_entity_poly.pdbx_strand_id
1 'polypeptide(L)'
;MGVASASLIGCEVDTAFFNGNHAPAISVEAANLTDDSSYADDGNTQWDTIIPEVECGPSQKHFFVRDQITSKKYTHVRLQMYPDGGIARFRLYGTVYPNISLSASSSSVSLDTASAIQGGVLMVGRLKDPDQKVISIGPLSNWAIRH
;
A
#
# COMPACT_ATOMS: atom_id res chain seq x y z
N MET A 1 -7.24 -4.00 -5.40
CA MET A 1 -6.75 -2.67 -4.93
C MET A 1 -7.06 -1.64 -6.01
N GLY A 2 -7.01 -0.33 -5.73
CA GLY A 2 -7.22 0.71 -6.75
C GLY A 2 -6.08 0.88 -7.78
N VAL A 3 -5.05 0.05 -7.69
CA VAL A 3 -3.88 0.02 -8.57
C VAL A 3 -3.68 -1.40 -9.11
N ALA A 4 -3.00 -1.53 -10.26
CA ALA A 4 -2.85 -2.81 -10.92
C ALA A 4 -2.11 -3.85 -10.06
N SER A 5 -0.99 -3.48 -9.45
CA SER A 5 -0.35 -4.28 -8.40
C SER A 5 0.58 -3.43 -7.55
N ALA A 6 0.97 -3.90 -6.37
CA ALA A 6 1.94 -3.24 -5.51
C ALA A 6 2.78 -4.23 -4.69
N SER A 7 4.03 -3.88 -4.43
CA SER A 7 4.82 -4.48 -3.35
C SER A 7 4.59 -3.69 -2.06
N LEU A 8 4.46 -4.36 -0.92
CA LEU A 8 3.96 -3.77 0.33
C LEU A 8 5.10 -3.60 1.35
N ILE A 9 5.09 -2.51 2.11
CA ILE A 9 6.08 -2.23 3.17
C ILE A 9 5.44 -2.11 4.56
N GLY A 10 4.19 -1.70 4.64
CA GLY A 10 3.53 -1.48 5.93
C GLY A 10 2.12 -0.93 5.81
N CYS A 11 1.49 -0.68 6.95
CA CYS A 11 0.15 -0.11 7.02
C CYS A 11 0.00 0.85 8.22
N GLU A 12 -1.06 1.67 8.14
CA GLU A 12 -1.61 2.41 9.27
C GLU A 12 -3.00 1.86 9.58
N VAL A 13 -3.24 1.56 10.85
CA VAL A 13 -4.56 1.23 11.40
C VAL A 13 -4.95 2.32 12.38
N ASP A 14 -6.04 3.03 12.09
CA ASP A 14 -6.55 4.11 12.92
C ASP A 14 -7.80 3.62 13.66
N THR A 15 -7.72 3.43 14.97
CA THR A 15 -8.85 3.06 15.83
C THR A 15 -9.53 4.28 16.45
N ALA A 16 -9.29 5.49 15.95
CA ALA A 16 -9.89 6.72 16.46
C ALA A 16 -11.41 6.60 16.67
N PHE A 17 -11.88 7.21 17.76
CA PHE A 17 -13.29 7.21 18.18
C PHE A 17 -13.85 5.85 18.66
N PHE A 18 -13.06 4.77 18.60
CA PHE A 18 -13.40 3.49 19.21
C PHE A 18 -12.72 3.35 20.58
N ASN A 19 -13.44 3.75 21.63
CA ASN A 19 -13.00 3.68 23.04
C ASN A 19 -13.72 2.53 23.76
N GLY A 20 -13.19 1.32 23.59
CA GLY A 20 -13.70 0.09 24.21
C GLY A 20 -14.34 -0.91 23.22
N ASN A 21 -14.69 -0.48 22.01
CA ASN A 21 -15.18 -1.32 20.90
C ASN A 21 -14.26 -1.25 19.67
N HIS A 22 -12.97 -0.97 19.88
CA HIS A 22 -11.96 -1.05 18.83
C HIS A 22 -11.67 -2.51 18.52
N ALA A 23 -11.14 -2.81 17.32
CA ALA A 23 -10.60 -4.12 17.01
C ALA A 23 -9.39 -4.41 17.95
N PRO A 24 -9.48 -5.42 18.85
CA PRO A 24 -8.40 -5.73 19.79
C PRO A 24 -7.10 -6.18 19.12
N ALA A 25 -7.21 -6.94 18.03
CA ALA A 25 -6.09 -7.35 17.21
C ALA A 25 -6.47 -7.32 15.73
N ILE A 26 -5.47 -7.15 14.88
CA ILE A 26 -5.61 -7.14 13.42
C ILE A 26 -4.52 -7.99 12.78
N SER A 27 -4.79 -8.52 11.59
CA SER A 27 -3.77 -9.05 10.69
C SER A 27 -4.03 -8.53 9.27
N VAL A 28 -2.97 -8.44 8.47
CA VAL A 28 -3.06 -8.02 7.07
C VAL A 28 -2.47 -9.09 6.19
N GLU A 29 -3.23 -9.50 5.19
CA GLU A 29 -2.81 -10.49 4.20
C GLU A 29 -3.03 -9.96 2.79
N ALA A 30 -2.25 -10.48 1.84
CA ALA A 30 -2.35 -10.08 0.45
C ALA A 30 -2.22 -11.27 -0.51
N ALA A 31 -2.89 -11.15 -1.65
CA ALA A 31 -2.89 -12.15 -2.71
C ALA A 31 -2.66 -11.49 -4.07
N ASN A 32 -2.06 -12.25 -4.98
CA ASN A 32 -1.94 -11.88 -6.38
C ASN A 32 -2.95 -12.70 -7.18
N LEU A 33 -4.09 -12.08 -7.45
CA LEU A 33 -5.12 -12.61 -8.32
C LEU A 33 -4.93 -12.02 -9.71
N THR A 34 -4.77 -12.88 -10.70
CA THR A 34 -4.58 -12.53 -12.12
C THR A 34 -5.90 -12.30 -12.86
N ASP A 35 -7.03 -12.69 -12.28
CA ASP A 35 -8.35 -12.58 -12.88
C ASP A 35 -9.29 -11.87 -11.91
N ASP A 36 -9.87 -10.74 -12.32
CA ASP A 36 -10.85 -9.99 -11.51
C ASP A 36 -12.14 -10.79 -11.27
N SER A 37 -12.37 -11.90 -11.99
CA SER A 37 -13.50 -12.81 -11.76
C SER A 37 -13.26 -13.82 -10.65
N SER A 38 -12.00 -13.99 -10.20
CA SER A 38 -11.69 -14.85 -9.06
C SER A 38 -12.08 -14.14 -7.76
N TYR A 39 -13.12 -14.66 -7.10
CA TYR A 39 -13.47 -14.20 -5.76
C TYR A 39 -12.32 -14.52 -4.83
N ALA A 40 -11.89 -13.52 -4.07
CA ALA A 40 -10.74 -13.64 -3.16
C ALA A 40 -10.93 -14.68 -2.03
N ASP A 41 -12.13 -15.28 -1.94
CA ASP A 41 -12.54 -16.25 -0.93
C ASP A 41 -13.09 -17.54 -1.57
N ASP A 42 -12.59 -17.91 -2.75
CA ASP A 42 -12.91 -19.16 -3.45
C ASP A 42 -12.32 -20.43 -2.80
N GLY A 43 -11.61 -20.28 -1.67
CA GLY A 43 -10.91 -21.35 -0.95
C GLY A 43 -9.60 -21.81 -1.60
N ASN A 44 -9.30 -21.37 -2.83
CA ASN A 44 -8.06 -21.69 -3.54
C ASN A 44 -7.07 -20.53 -3.55
N THR A 45 -7.53 -19.33 -3.19
CA THR A 45 -6.68 -18.15 -3.11
C THR A 45 -5.58 -18.30 -2.06
N GLN A 46 -4.33 -18.20 -2.51
CA GLN A 46 -3.16 -18.20 -1.62
C GLN A 46 -2.93 -16.80 -1.06
N TRP A 47 -3.26 -16.64 0.23
CA TRP A 47 -3.03 -15.42 0.97
C TRP A 47 -1.68 -15.46 1.69
N ASP A 48 -0.81 -14.50 1.41
CA ASP A 48 0.45 -14.31 2.11
C ASP A 48 0.24 -13.33 3.28
N THR A 49 0.77 -13.67 4.47
CA THR A 49 0.75 -12.78 5.63
C THR A 49 1.70 -11.59 5.42
N ILE A 50 1.14 -10.39 5.40
CA ILE A 50 1.86 -9.13 5.23
C ILE A 50 2.21 -8.52 6.58
N ILE A 51 1.24 -8.42 7.46
CA ILE A 51 1.41 -8.05 8.87
C ILE A 51 0.80 -9.20 9.69
N PRO A 52 1.59 -9.86 10.55
CA PRO A 52 1.05 -10.92 11.41
C PRO A 52 0.02 -10.34 12.37
N GLU A 53 -0.73 -11.22 13.03
CA GLU A 53 -1.66 -10.81 14.08
C GLU A 53 -0.94 -9.96 15.13
N VAL A 54 -1.46 -8.76 15.36
CA VAL A 54 -0.88 -7.77 16.27
C VAL A 54 -1.99 -7.02 16.98
N GLU A 55 -1.77 -6.77 18.27
CA GLU A 55 -2.71 -6.05 19.11
C GLU A 55 -2.80 -4.57 18.73
N CYS A 56 -4.00 -4.02 18.80
CA CYS A 56 -4.30 -2.62 18.62
C CYS A 56 -4.95 -2.08 19.90
N GLY A 57 -4.40 -1.01 20.44
CA GLY A 57 -5.04 -0.21 21.49
C GLY A 57 -6.20 0.69 21.00
N PRO A 58 -6.98 1.23 21.94
CA PRO A 58 -8.15 2.07 21.67
C PRO A 58 -7.80 3.47 21.18
N SER A 59 -8.66 4.04 20.32
CA SER A 59 -8.65 5.43 19.87
C SER A 59 -7.26 6.02 19.53
N GLN A 60 -6.44 5.25 18.81
CA GLN A 60 -5.12 5.70 18.41
C GLN A 60 -4.74 5.21 17.01
N LYS A 61 -3.64 5.76 16.49
CA LYS A 61 -3.05 5.31 15.24
C LYS A 61 -1.94 4.31 15.52
N HIS A 62 -1.98 3.21 14.80
CA HIS A 62 -0.97 2.16 14.82
C HIS A 62 -0.25 2.15 13.49
N PHE A 63 1.07 2.18 13.52
CA PHE A 63 1.90 2.10 12.33
C PHE A 63 2.70 0.81 12.37
N PHE A 64 2.48 -0.06 11.38
CA PHE A 64 3.18 -1.33 11.26
C PHE A 64 4.04 -1.30 10.00
N VAL A 65 5.33 -1.53 10.16
CA VAL A 65 6.32 -1.50 9.08
C VAL A 65 7.09 -2.81 9.09
N ARG A 66 7.23 -3.42 7.92
CA ARG A 66 8.07 -4.60 7.71
C ARG A 66 9.53 -4.18 7.58
N ASP A 67 10.44 -5.06 7.98
CA ASP A 67 11.88 -4.83 7.79
C ASP A 67 12.26 -4.68 6.31
N GLN A 68 11.52 -5.37 5.43
CA GLN A 68 11.75 -5.37 3.99
C GLN A 68 10.42 -5.29 3.23
N ILE A 69 10.46 -4.58 2.10
CA ILE A 69 9.37 -4.55 1.13
C ILE A 69 9.15 -5.96 0.58
N THR A 70 7.90 -6.32 0.29
CA THR A 70 7.60 -7.65 -0.26
C THR A 70 8.25 -7.86 -1.63
N SER A 71 8.89 -9.02 -1.80
CA SER A 71 9.46 -9.44 -3.08
C SER A 71 8.36 -9.74 -4.12
N LYS A 72 7.22 -10.26 -3.66
CA LYS A 72 6.02 -10.46 -4.48
C LYS A 72 5.24 -9.15 -4.64
N LYS A 73 4.55 -9.06 -5.78
CA LYS A 73 3.56 -8.04 -6.08
C LYS A 73 2.17 -8.59 -5.78
N TYR A 74 1.31 -7.77 -5.23
CA TYR A 74 -0.05 -8.15 -4.85
C TYR A 74 -1.07 -7.29 -5.58
N THR A 75 -2.28 -7.81 -5.77
CA THR A 75 -3.41 -7.12 -6.39
C THR A 75 -4.57 -6.93 -5.41
N HIS A 76 -4.67 -7.82 -4.42
CA HIS A 76 -5.70 -7.85 -3.40
C HIS A 76 -5.10 -7.88 -2.00
N VAL A 77 -5.80 -7.24 -1.07
CA VAL A 77 -5.40 -7.14 0.33
C VAL A 77 -6.65 -7.34 1.17
N ARG A 78 -6.53 -8.14 2.24
CA ARG A 78 -7.57 -8.29 3.25
C ARG A 78 -7.02 -7.87 4.61
N LEU A 79 -7.87 -7.14 5.34
CA LEU A 79 -7.66 -6.79 6.74
C LEU A 79 -8.57 -7.69 7.57
N GLN A 80 -7.99 -8.46 8.48
CA GLN A 80 -8.73 -9.25 9.44
C GLN A 80 -8.70 -8.55 10.79
N MET A 81 -9.80 -8.65 11.53
CA MET A 81 -9.95 -8.13 12.89
C MET A 81 -10.34 -9.29 13.80
N TYR A 82 -9.82 -9.32 15.02
CA TYR A 82 -10.06 -10.40 15.97
C TYR A 82 -10.51 -9.88 17.34
N PRO A 83 -11.63 -10.36 17.90
CA PRO A 83 -12.69 -11.15 17.26
C PRO A 83 -13.65 -10.29 16.42
N ASP A 84 -13.86 -9.03 16.82
CA ASP A 84 -14.68 -8.03 16.14
C ASP A 84 -14.32 -6.64 16.72
N GLY A 85 -14.76 -5.56 16.07
CA GLY A 85 -14.58 -4.19 16.54
C GLY A 85 -14.55 -3.16 15.42
N GLY A 86 -14.19 -1.93 15.78
CA GLY A 86 -14.14 -0.80 14.87
C GLY A 86 -12.73 -0.37 14.48
N ILE A 87 -12.56 -0.07 13.19
CA ILE A 87 -11.40 0.63 12.63
C ILE A 87 -11.94 1.83 11.86
N ALA A 88 -11.45 3.03 12.18
CA ALA A 88 -11.87 4.26 11.54
C ALA A 88 -11.21 4.41 10.16
N ARG A 89 -9.93 4.07 10.05
CA ARG A 89 -9.19 4.13 8.78
C ARG A 89 -8.16 3.01 8.69
N PHE A 90 -8.00 2.51 7.48
CA PHE A 90 -6.92 1.62 7.11
C PHE A 90 -6.16 2.26 5.93
N ARG A 91 -4.84 2.36 6.05
CA ARG A 91 -3.96 2.78 4.94
C ARG A 91 -2.91 1.70 4.73
N LEU A 92 -2.62 1.41 3.47
CA LEU A 92 -1.58 0.46 3.10
C LEU A 92 -0.52 1.20 2.28
N TYR A 93 0.74 0.94 2.61
CA TYR A 93 1.89 1.57 2.00
C TYR A 93 2.70 0.56 1.18
N GLY A 94 3.12 0.99 0.00
CA GLY A 94 3.85 0.14 -0.93
C GLY A 94 4.29 0.87 -2.18
N THR A 95 5.05 0.17 -3.02
CA THR A 95 5.45 0.60 -4.36
C THR A 95 4.47 0.04 -5.38
N VAL A 96 3.83 0.92 -6.13
CA VAL A 96 2.85 0.56 -7.17
C VAL A 96 3.57 0.19 -8.46
N TYR A 97 3.08 -0.86 -9.13
CA TYR A 97 3.51 -1.28 -10.45
C TYR A 97 2.34 -1.15 -11.44
N PRO A 98 2.42 -0.26 -12.43
CA PRO A 98 1.41 -0.17 -13.46
C PRO A 98 1.40 -1.41 -14.36
N ASN A 99 0.22 -1.81 -14.81
CA ASN A 99 0.06 -2.78 -15.88
C ASN A 99 0.05 -2.02 -17.20
N ILE A 100 1.23 -1.80 -17.79
CA ILE A 100 1.36 -1.17 -19.11
C ILE A 100 1.37 -2.29 -20.15
N SER A 101 0.22 -2.57 -20.76
CA SER A 101 0.20 -3.39 -21.97
C SER A 101 0.68 -2.55 -23.16
N LEU A 102 1.98 -2.59 -23.42
CA LEU A 102 2.55 -2.05 -24.66
C LEU A 102 2.17 -2.98 -25.81
N SER A 103 0.96 -2.85 -26.34
CA SER A 103 0.62 -3.48 -27.62
C SER A 103 1.51 -2.83 -28.69
N ALA A 104 2.36 -3.63 -29.33
CA ALA A 104 3.42 -3.21 -30.24
C ALA A 104 2.92 -2.69 -31.61
N SER A 105 1.77 -2.01 -31.63
CA SER A 105 1.16 -1.51 -32.85
C SER A 105 0.58 -0.11 -32.62
N SER A 106 1.40 0.87 -33.00
CA SER A 106 1.01 2.18 -33.52
C SER A 106 0.01 3.02 -32.69
N SER A 107 0.53 3.74 -31.69
CA SER A 107 0.15 5.13 -31.36
C SER A 107 1.04 5.60 -30.21
N SER A 108 1.45 6.85 -30.19
CA SER A 108 2.09 7.45 -29.03
C SER A 108 1.10 7.45 -27.86
N VAL A 109 1.21 6.48 -26.95
CA VAL A 109 0.39 6.45 -25.74
C VAL A 109 0.87 7.57 -24.82
N SER A 110 0.05 8.61 -24.62
CA SER A 110 0.31 9.64 -23.62
C SER A 110 0.13 9.03 -22.23
N LEU A 111 1.24 8.85 -21.51
CA LEU A 111 1.27 8.26 -20.18
C LEU A 111 1.48 9.37 -19.14
N ASP A 112 0.57 9.50 -18.17
CA ASP A 112 0.71 10.46 -17.07
C ASP A 112 1.61 9.93 -15.94
N THR A 113 2.92 10.15 -16.11
CA THR A 113 3.95 9.70 -15.15
C THR A 113 3.80 10.24 -13.72
N ALA A 114 2.98 11.28 -13.49
CA ALA A 114 2.71 11.81 -12.15
C ALA A 114 1.56 11.06 -11.44
N SER A 115 0.82 10.21 -12.14
CA SER A 115 -0.33 9.50 -11.59
C SER A 115 0.06 8.45 -10.54
N ALA A 116 -0.61 8.46 -9.39
CA ALA A 116 -0.42 7.45 -8.33
C ALA A 116 -0.76 6.03 -8.81
N ILE A 117 -1.70 5.89 -9.75
CA ILE A 117 -2.06 4.61 -10.37
C ILE A 117 -0.88 4.06 -11.19
N GLN A 118 -0.05 4.96 -11.71
CA GLN A 118 1.14 4.62 -12.50
C GLN A 118 2.43 4.57 -11.66
N GLY A 119 2.32 4.69 -10.33
CA GLY A 119 3.46 4.66 -9.42
C GLY A 119 4.15 6.01 -9.23
N GLY A 120 3.51 7.11 -9.63
CA GLY A 120 3.94 8.46 -9.24
C GLY A 120 3.90 8.60 -7.72
N VAL A 121 5.06 8.86 -7.12
CA VAL A 121 5.19 9.14 -5.68
C VAL A 121 5.67 10.57 -5.51
N LEU A 122 4.95 11.34 -4.71
CA LEU A 122 5.35 12.69 -4.34
C LEU A 122 6.32 12.61 -3.16
N MET A 123 7.54 13.12 -3.36
CA MET A 123 8.53 13.27 -2.30
C MET A 123 8.71 14.75 -1.97
N VAL A 124 8.60 15.09 -0.68
CA VAL A 124 8.87 16.44 -0.19
C VAL A 124 10.14 16.37 0.66
N GLY A 125 11.22 16.95 0.15
CA GLY A 125 12.41 17.25 0.95
C GLY A 125 12.19 18.56 1.69
N ARG A 126 12.31 18.54 3.02
CA ARG A 126 12.45 19.79 3.80
C ARG A 126 13.95 20.11 3.84
N LEU A 127 14.38 21.07 3.03
CA LEU A 127 15.75 21.60 3.15
C LEU A 127 15.87 22.33 4.50
N LYS A 128 17.09 22.41 5.05
CA LYS A 128 17.36 23.13 6.32
C LYS A 128 16.95 24.61 6.26
N ASP A 129 16.79 25.15 5.06
CA ASP A 129 16.27 26.49 4.82
C ASP A 129 14.72 26.45 4.75
N PRO A 130 14.00 27.10 5.69
CA PRO A 130 12.53 27.06 5.75
C PRO A 130 11.81 27.61 4.50
N ASP A 131 12.52 28.36 3.64
CA ASP A 131 11.94 29.00 2.45
C ASP A 131 12.07 28.16 1.16
N GLN A 132 12.79 27.04 1.18
CA GLN A 132 12.90 26.15 0.01
C GLN A 132 12.14 24.83 0.22
N LYS A 133 10.96 24.73 -0.42
CA LYS A 133 10.26 23.46 -0.63
C LYS A 133 10.52 22.97 -2.04
N VAL A 134 11.27 21.89 -2.18
CA VAL A 134 11.38 21.18 -3.47
C VAL A 134 10.34 20.05 -3.46
N ILE A 135 9.38 20.12 -4.38
CA ILE A 135 8.39 19.08 -4.63
C ILE A 135 8.81 18.36 -5.91
N SER A 136 9.06 17.06 -5.83
CA SER A 136 9.39 16.24 -6.98
C SER A 136 8.52 14.98 -7.00
N ILE A 137 8.16 14.53 -8.21
CA ILE A 137 7.30 13.37 -8.47
C ILE A 137 8.05 12.46 -9.46
N GLY A 138 8.26 11.18 -9.12
CA GLY A 138 8.94 10.23 -10.01
C GLY A 138 9.13 8.81 -9.43
N PRO A 139 9.80 7.88 -10.15
CA PRO A 139 10.03 6.50 -9.73
C PRO A 139 11.31 6.29 -8.89
N LEU A 140 11.24 5.41 -7.88
CA LEU A 140 12.28 5.10 -6.87
C LEU A 140 13.70 4.82 -7.40
N SER A 141 13.86 4.38 -8.65
CA SER A 141 15.12 3.86 -9.18
C SER A 141 16.16 4.91 -9.58
N ASN A 142 15.85 6.21 -9.55
CA ASN A 142 16.71 7.26 -10.12
C ASN A 142 17.47 8.14 -9.12
N TRP A 143 17.48 7.82 -7.82
CA TRP A 143 18.06 8.72 -6.82
C TRP A 143 19.10 8.05 -5.94
N ALA A 144 20.37 8.32 -6.24
CA ALA A 144 21.46 8.21 -5.29
C ALA A 144 21.78 9.62 -4.79
N ILE A 145 21.64 9.86 -3.48
CA ILE A 145 22.26 11.03 -2.85
C ILE A 145 23.76 10.78 -2.94
N ARG A 146 24.44 11.41 -3.91
CA ARG A 146 25.90 11.54 -3.83
C ARG A 146 26.18 12.64 -2.83
N HIS A 147 26.91 12.27 -1.77
CA HIS A 147 27.48 13.19 -0.78
C HIS A 147 28.40 14.22 -1.44
#